data_AF-A0A7V4JHW6-F1
#
_entry.id   AF-A0A7V4JHW6-F1
#
_cell.length_a   1.000
_cell.length_b   1.000
_cell.length_c   1.000
_cell.angle_alpha   90.00
_cell.angle_beta   90.00
_cell.angle_gamma   90.00
#
_symmetry.space_group_name_H-M   'P 1'
#
loop_
_entity.id
_entity.type
_entity.pdbx_description
1 polymer ?
#
loop_
_entity_poly.entity_id
_entity_poly.type
_entity_poly.pdbx_seq_one_letter_code
_entity_poly.pdbx_strand_id
1 'polypeptide(L)'
;MAKQYLAEAEKVLDCAANHKKYPGQFGQYRKQFRDEPDQKKPAEGITARKTKVTVPLRELKDGQVRVLQERASTGEVFGRPSLKAGVQYEIDLGDGITASYRPWVDANYYAQQGEFELRFAGDPDPKRFEQVLERLERMGINASIATPQDAELLYLHKQAYVLKIDTSAEYQKMQRELDARSASKEERIARLRGFWEKRLGVPDITKLPGYDPLGEHQGKWDDPQQRAGWRCQMRFDISDEDLEREMPGHAVYHRLTDDSSLPKFIDELLGTNGTMVSTVEKMRAGIRPGGMSPVEDMNTGGASYFFTRIRKLPGQRGSSDDPGLYFKKRLLRRMDAITYGGDKYGRVTGDTVRKNRRSDIADWKQLASRGGSDETIFKHSVTFLDNIEVVAVRNAAQRTQVIEAFRKHGITRLPDGRRVENIVVVP
;
A
#
# COMPACT_ATOMS: atom_id res chain seq x y z
N MET A 1 17.11 2.79 24.18
CA MET A 1 16.15 1.68 23.95
C MET A 1 16.12 1.19 22.51
N ALA A 2 15.85 2.00 21.48
CA ALA A 2 15.77 1.52 20.08
C ALA A 2 17.03 0.77 19.58
N LYS A 3 18.24 1.24 19.91
CA LYS A 3 19.50 0.55 19.59
C LYS A 3 19.65 -0.81 20.26
N GLN A 4 19.19 -0.95 21.51
CA GLN A 4 19.22 -2.22 22.22
C GLN A 4 18.21 -3.20 21.62
N TYR A 5 17.00 -2.74 21.29
CA TYR A 5 15.99 -3.58 20.65
C TYR A 5 16.43 -4.07 19.26
N LEU A 6 17.01 -3.18 18.44
CA LEU A 6 17.57 -3.55 17.13
C LEU A 6 18.72 -4.55 17.26
N ALA A 7 19.67 -4.31 18.17
CA ALA A 7 20.78 -5.24 18.42
C ALA A 7 20.28 -6.60 18.89
N GLU A 8 19.21 -6.65 19.68
CA GLU A 8 18.62 -7.88 20.15
C GLU A 8 17.87 -8.62 19.03
N ALA A 9 17.13 -7.90 18.19
CA ALA A 9 16.50 -8.47 16.99
C ALA A 9 17.52 -9.01 15.99
N GLU A 10 18.64 -8.30 15.77
CA GLU A 10 19.76 -8.77 14.93
C GLU A 10 20.36 -10.08 15.46
N LYS A 11 20.55 -10.22 16.77
CA LYS A 11 21.00 -11.48 17.37
C LYS A 11 20.02 -12.63 17.15
N VAL A 12 18.70 -12.36 17.21
CA VAL A 12 17.69 -13.38 16.91
C VAL A 12 17.77 -13.81 15.47
N LEU A 13 17.86 -12.85 14.54
CA LEU A 13 17.96 -13.11 13.11
C LEU A 13 19.24 -13.89 12.78
N ASP A 14 20.37 -13.53 13.38
CA ASP A 14 21.64 -14.26 13.24
C ASP A 14 21.53 -15.69 13.79
N CYS A 15 20.91 -15.88 14.96
CA CYS A 15 20.66 -17.21 15.50
C CYS A 15 19.77 -18.04 14.57
N ALA A 16 18.71 -17.44 14.01
CA ALA A 16 17.81 -18.12 13.07
C ALA A 16 18.51 -18.50 11.76
N ALA A 17 19.28 -17.59 11.18
CA ALA A 17 20.02 -17.82 9.93
C ALA A 17 21.11 -18.89 10.09
N ASN A 18 21.74 -18.96 11.26
CA ASN A 18 22.81 -19.93 11.55
C ASN A 18 22.33 -21.19 12.28
N HIS A 19 21.03 -21.39 12.42
CA HIS A 19 20.44 -22.51 13.17
C HIS A 19 20.98 -22.67 14.61
N LYS A 20 21.32 -21.56 15.27
CA LYS A 20 21.80 -21.52 16.65
C LYS A 20 20.66 -21.23 17.62
N LYS A 21 20.75 -21.75 18.84
CA LYS A 21 19.81 -21.44 19.92
C LYS A 21 20.05 -20.02 20.40
N TYR A 22 19.01 -19.20 20.34
CA TYR A 22 19.04 -17.86 20.91
C TYR A 22 19.18 -17.90 22.45
N PRO A 23 20.16 -17.19 23.05
CA PRO A 23 20.45 -17.30 24.48
C PRO A 23 19.52 -16.47 25.38
N GLY A 24 18.79 -15.49 24.83
CA GLY A 24 17.83 -14.69 25.59
C GLY A 24 16.49 -15.39 25.79
N GLN A 25 15.71 -14.94 26.75
CA GLN A 25 14.33 -15.35 26.93
C GLN A 25 13.39 -14.32 26.30
N PHE A 26 12.63 -14.72 25.29
CA PHE A 26 11.45 -13.98 24.89
C PHE A 26 10.28 -14.45 25.75
N GLY A 27 9.77 -13.55 26.60
CA GLY A 27 8.39 -13.69 27.02
C GLY A 27 7.53 -13.50 25.78
N GLN A 28 6.90 -14.57 25.29
CA GLN A 28 5.84 -14.40 24.32
C GLN A 28 4.78 -13.53 25.00
N TYR A 29 4.56 -12.32 24.49
CA TYR A 29 3.41 -11.53 24.89
C TYR A 29 2.16 -12.31 24.52
N ARG A 30 1.55 -12.95 25.51
CA ARG A 30 0.24 -13.56 25.40
C ARG A 30 -0.69 -12.59 26.10
N LYS A 31 -1.52 -11.91 25.31
CA LYS A 31 -2.61 -11.11 25.87
C LYS A 31 -3.38 -12.01 26.85
N GLN A 32 -3.57 -11.55 28.08
CA GLN A 32 -4.45 -12.24 29.00
C GLN A 32 -5.88 -12.03 28.48
N PHE A 33 -6.42 -13.05 27.81
CA PHE A 33 -7.80 -13.01 27.36
C PHE A 33 -8.69 -12.96 28.61
N ARG A 34 -9.61 -12.00 28.66
CA ARG A 34 -10.80 -12.13 29.51
C ARG A 34 -11.77 -13.01 28.74
N ASP A 35 -12.30 -14.04 29.40
CA ASP A 35 -13.21 -15.00 28.79
C ASP A 35 -14.54 -14.37 28.34
N GLU A 36 -14.87 -13.17 28.85
CA GLU A 36 -16.09 -12.44 28.49
C GLU A 36 -15.79 -10.98 28.14
N PRO A 37 -16.35 -10.44 27.04
CA PRO A 37 -16.35 -9.01 26.78
C PRO A 37 -17.12 -8.29 27.89
N ASP A 38 -16.58 -7.20 28.41
CA ASP A 38 -17.22 -6.39 29.46
C ASP A 38 -18.54 -5.83 28.92
N GLN A 39 -19.67 -6.45 29.31
CA GLN A 39 -21.02 -6.12 28.84
C GLN A 39 -21.55 -4.76 29.36
N LYS A 40 -20.71 -3.96 30.02
CA LYS A 40 -21.15 -2.68 30.58
C LYS A 40 -21.36 -1.66 29.46
N LYS A 41 -22.49 -0.94 29.58
CA LYS A 41 -22.94 0.30 28.90
C LYS A 41 -21.79 1.16 28.35
N PRO A 42 -22.01 2.05 27.34
CA PRO A 42 -20.96 2.93 26.79
C PRO A 42 -20.06 3.42 27.91
N ALA A 43 -18.81 2.98 27.83
CA ALA A 43 -17.95 2.89 29.00
C ALA A 43 -17.92 4.22 29.75
N GLU A 44 -18.28 4.22 31.04
CA GLU A 44 -18.17 5.41 31.89
C GLU A 44 -16.80 6.06 31.67
N GLY A 45 -16.81 7.37 31.39
CA GLY A 45 -15.61 8.15 31.08
C GLY A 45 -15.24 8.28 29.60
N ILE A 46 -15.92 7.59 28.67
CA ILE A 46 -15.75 7.85 27.23
C ILE A 46 -16.63 9.02 26.82
N THR A 47 -16.01 10.08 26.29
CA THR A 47 -16.75 11.22 25.74
C THR A 47 -16.39 11.40 24.27
N ALA A 48 -17.33 11.89 23.49
CA ALA A 48 -17.10 12.21 22.08
C ALA A 48 -17.66 13.58 21.75
N ARG A 49 -16.89 14.37 21.00
CA ARG A 49 -17.35 15.65 20.46
C ARG A 49 -17.25 15.68 18.95
N LYS A 50 -18.29 16.21 18.31
CA LYS A 50 -18.29 16.43 16.86
C LYS A 50 -17.46 17.67 16.55
N THR A 51 -16.56 17.55 15.59
CA THR A 51 -15.64 18.60 15.11
C THR A 51 -15.56 18.56 13.58
N LYS A 52 -14.79 19.48 13.01
CA LYS A 52 -14.37 19.44 11.60
C LYS A 52 -13.18 18.49 11.45
N VAL A 53 -13.00 17.91 10.26
CA VAL A 53 -11.81 17.10 9.98
C VAL A 53 -10.56 17.94 10.15
N THR A 54 -9.62 17.42 10.93
CA THR A 54 -8.30 18.01 11.09
C THR A 54 -7.24 16.95 10.82
N VAL A 55 -6.15 17.39 10.23
CA VAL A 55 -4.98 16.56 9.93
C VAL A 55 -3.72 17.31 10.35
N PRO A 56 -2.65 16.63 10.78
CA PRO A 56 -1.40 17.32 11.08
C PRO A 56 -0.78 17.88 9.79
N LEU A 57 -0.49 19.17 9.78
CA LEU A 57 0.32 19.81 8.75
C LEU A 57 1.78 19.49 9.03
N ARG A 58 2.44 18.90 8.03
CA ARG A 58 3.82 18.44 8.14
C ARG A 58 4.66 19.03 7.02
N GLU A 59 5.96 19.06 7.25
CA GLU A 59 6.98 19.37 6.25
C GLU A 59 8.01 18.24 6.23
N LEU A 60 8.35 17.76 5.03
CA LEU A 60 9.49 16.88 4.82
C LEU A 60 10.70 17.73 4.42
N LYS A 61 11.73 17.77 5.26
CA LYS A 61 12.97 18.50 5.01
C LYS A 61 14.16 17.69 5.47
N ASP A 62 15.18 17.55 4.62
CA ASP A 62 16.42 16.80 4.90
C ASP A 62 16.14 15.35 5.39
N GLY A 63 15.14 14.69 4.79
CA GLY A 63 14.71 13.34 5.17
C GLY A 63 13.94 13.25 6.50
N GLN A 64 13.69 14.38 7.17
CA GLN A 64 12.97 14.43 8.44
C GLN A 64 11.57 15.03 8.27
N VAL A 65 10.58 14.37 8.87
CA VAL A 65 9.20 14.86 8.94
C VAL A 65 9.05 15.72 10.19
N ARG A 66 8.66 16.98 10.02
CA ARG A 66 8.36 17.91 11.11
C ARG A 66 6.88 18.24 11.12
N VAL A 67 6.25 18.19 12.30
CA VAL A 67 4.87 18.65 12.46
C VAL A 67 4.90 20.17 12.67
N LEU A 68 4.33 20.91 11.72
CA LEU A 68 4.20 22.36 11.79
C LEU A 68 2.97 22.79 12.60
N GLN A 69 1.89 22.03 12.46
CA GLN A 69 0.62 22.27 13.16
C GLN A 69 -0.10 20.94 13.34
N GLU A 70 -0.46 20.61 14.58
CA GLU A 70 -1.14 19.34 14.91
C GLU A 70 -2.54 19.22 14.30
N ARG A 71 -3.18 20.37 14.07
CA ARG A 71 -4.60 20.46 13.71
C ARG A 71 -4.81 21.50 12.62
N ALA A 72 -4.50 21.12 11.38
CA ALA A 72 -4.82 21.91 10.19
C ALA A 72 -6.09 21.38 9.52
N SER A 73 -6.83 22.25 8.86
CA SER A 73 -7.90 21.87 7.95
C SER A 73 -7.32 21.18 6.69
N THR A 74 -8.13 20.37 6.03
CA THR A 74 -7.77 19.81 4.71
C THR A 74 -7.41 20.94 3.72
N GLY A 75 -8.09 22.08 3.79
CA GLY A 75 -7.81 23.24 2.96
C GLY A 75 -6.41 23.82 3.17
N GLU A 76 -5.96 23.96 4.41
CA GLU A 76 -4.60 24.43 4.73
C GLU A 76 -3.52 23.47 4.20
N VAL A 77 -3.71 22.15 4.37
CA VAL A 77 -2.75 21.16 3.87
C VAL A 77 -2.60 21.21 2.34
N PHE A 78 -3.70 21.46 1.63
CA PHE A 78 -3.70 21.60 0.18
C PHE A 78 -3.33 23.00 -0.32
N GLY A 79 -3.24 24.01 0.57
CA GLY A 79 -3.18 25.41 0.17
C GLY A 79 -4.43 25.89 -0.59
N ARG A 80 -5.60 25.28 -0.32
CA ARG A 80 -6.89 25.55 -0.96
C ARG A 80 -7.98 25.79 0.11
N PRO A 81 -8.24 27.04 0.53
CA PRO A 81 -9.17 27.32 1.63
C PRO A 81 -10.62 26.85 1.41
N SER A 82 -11.03 26.62 0.16
CA SER A 82 -12.41 26.25 -0.23
C SER A 82 -12.74 24.76 -0.10
N LEU A 83 -11.84 23.92 0.40
CA LEU A 83 -12.10 22.48 0.56
C LEU A 83 -13.12 22.19 1.67
N LYS A 84 -13.84 21.07 1.54
CA LYS A 84 -14.85 20.62 2.50
C LYS A 84 -14.22 20.47 3.89
N ALA A 85 -14.89 21.00 4.91
CA ALA A 85 -14.44 20.89 6.29
C ALA A 85 -14.62 19.48 6.89
N GLY A 86 -15.57 18.70 6.37
CA GLY A 86 -15.87 17.36 6.88
C GLY A 86 -16.46 17.31 8.29
N VAL A 87 -16.71 16.09 8.74
CA VAL A 87 -17.18 15.71 10.07
C VAL A 87 -16.16 14.74 10.67
N GLN A 88 -15.73 15.02 11.89
CA GLN A 88 -14.88 14.16 12.69
C GLN A 88 -15.45 14.05 14.10
N TYR A 89 -15.33 12.89 14.72
CA TYR A 89 -15.55 12.71 16.15
C TYR A 89 -14.21 12.63 16.84
N GLU A 90 -14.01 13.49 17.83
CA GLU A 90 -12.88 13.36 18.75
C GLU A 90 -13.38 12.68 19.99
N ILE A 91 -12.70 11.60 20.35
CA ILE A 91 -13.12 10.66 21.36
C ILE A 91 -12.05 10.70 22.43
N ASP A 92 -12.45 11.05 23.65
CA ASP A 92 -11.62 10.86 24.83
C ASP A 92 -11.93 9.47 25.39
N LEU A 93 -10.91 8.61 25.47
CA LEU A 93 -11.00 7.25 25.99
C LEU A 93 -10.56 7.17 27.46
N GLY A 94 -10.21 8.30 28.07
CA GLY A 94 -9.63 8.40 29.40
C GLY A 94 -8.12 8.16 29.42
N ASP A 95 -7.48 8.45 30.56
CA ASP A 95 -6.06 8.19 30.82
C ASP A 95 -5.09 8.77 29.77
N GLY A 96 -5.45 9.92 29.18
CA GLY A 96 -4.67 10.57 28.13
C GLY A 96 -4.65 9.80 26.80
N ILE A 97 -5.60 8.88 26.60
CA ILE A 97 -5.81 8.17 25.34
C ILE A 97 -6.96 8.87 24.60
N THR A 98 -6.68 9.34 23.40
CA THR A 98 -7.67 9.98 22.54
C THR A 98 -7.76 9.25 21.21
N ALA A 99 -8.88 9.41 20.53
CA ALA A 99 -9.05 8.93 19.17
C ALA A 99 -9.78 9.96 18.32
N SER A 100 -9.58 9.88 17.01
CA SER A 100 -10.38 10.59 16.02
C SER A 100 -11.01 9.59 15.08
N TYR A 101 -12.31 9.72 14.84
CA TYR A 101 -13.05 8.92 13.88
C TYR A 101 -13.70 9.81 12.82
N ARG A 102 -13.49 9.47 11.56
CA ARG A 102 -14.12 10.14 10.42
C ARG A 102 -15.20 9.22 9.83
N PRO A 103 -16.49 9.48 10.09
CA PRO A 103 -17.55 8.58 9.69
C PRO A 103 -17.75 8.51 8.16
N TRP A 104 -18.39 7.42 7.73
CA TRP A 104 -18.89 7.21 6.37
C TRP A 104 -20.10 8.12 6.08
N VAL A 105 -19.84 9.39 5.77
CA VAL A 105 -20.85 10.40 5.42
C VAL A 105 -20.37 11.28 4.26
N ASP A 106 -21.28 11.74 3.41
CA ASP A 106 -20.96 12.53 2.21
C ASP A 106 -20.33 13.90 2.49
N ALA A 107 -20.47 14.39 3.72
CA ALA A 107 -19.75 15.58 4.18
C ALA A 107 -18.23 15.39 4.18
N ASN A 108 -17.76 14.14 4.32
CA ASN A 108 -16.35 13.77 4.27
C ASN A 108 -15.93 13.38 2.86
N TYR A 109 -14.69 13.71 2.51
CA TYR A 109 -14.03 13.12 1.36
C TYR A 109 -13.93 11.59 1.53
N TYR A 110 -14.23 10.83 0.48
CA TYR A 110 -14.22 9.36 0.55
C TYR A 110 -12.87 8.81 1.02
N ALA A 111 -11.76 9.42 0.59
CA ALA A 111 -10.42 9.04 1.04
C ALA A 111 -10.17 9.21 2.56
N GLN A 112 -11.03 9.96 3.26
CA GLN A 112 -10.96 10.19 4.70
C GLN A 112 -12.04 9.41 5.47
N GLN A 113 -12.99 8.77 4.79
CA GLN A 113 -14.10 8.06 5.44
C GLN A 113 -13.62 6.74 6.07
N GLY A 114 -14.19 6.40 7.22
CA GLY A 114 -13.88 5.17 7.96
C GLY A 114 -12.54 5.19 8.70
N GLU A 115 -11.79 6.29 8.66
CA GLU A 115 -10.50 6.39 9.35
C GLU A 115 -10.71 6.52 10.86
N PHE A 116 -10.08 5.63 11.62
CA PHE A 116 -9.98 5.67 13.07
C PHE A 116 -8.50 5.79 13.44
N GLU A 117 -8.12 6.88 14.09
CA GLU A 117 -6.75 7.14 14.54
C GLU A 117 -6.75 7.27 16.06
N LEU A 118 -5.91 6.48 16.74
CA LEU A 118 -5.75 6.52 18.19
C LEU A 118 -4.41 7.18 18.53
N ARG A 119 -4.42 8.06 19.54
CA ARG A 119 -3.28 8.83 20.02
C ARG A 119 -3.15 8.71 21.53
N PHE A 120 -1.94 8.51 22.00
CA PHE A 120 -1.58 8.59 23.41
C PHE A 120 -0.18 9.21 23.55
N ALA A 121 0.05 9.94 24.63
CA ALA A 121 1.37 10.48 24.94
C ALA A 121 2.28 9.39 25.55
N GLY A 122 3.59 9.57 25.39
CA GLY A 122 4.62 8.72 25.97
C GLY A 122 5.25 7.74 24.98
N ASP A 123 6.30 7.06 25.45
CA ASP A 123 6.95 6.02 24.66
C ASP A 123 6.05 4.77 24.56
N PRO A 124 6.08 4.07 23.42
CA PRO A 124 5.36 2.82 23.26
C PRO A 124 5.99 1.72 24.14
N ASP A 125 5.40 1.46 25.31
CA ASP A 125 5.77 0.33 26.18
C ASP A 125 4.64 -0.73 26.25
N PRO A 126 4.95 -2.00 26.61
CA PRO A 126 3.97 -3.08 26.63
C PRO A 126 2.73 -2.81 27.51
N LYS A 127 2.90 -2.19 28.68
CA LYS A 127 1.79 -1.89 29.60
C LYS A 127 0.89 -0.82 28.99
N ARG A 128 1.48 0.20 28.36
CA ARG A 128 0.72 1.24 27.68
C ARG A 128 -0.06 0.67 26.50
N PHE A 129 0.52 -0.26 25.74
CA PHE A 129 -0.20 -0.97 24.68
C PHE A 129 -1.35 -1.82 25.21
N GLU A 130 -1.17 -2.58 26.30
CA GLU A 130 -2.25 -3.31 26.95
C GLU A 130 -3.43 -2.39 27.28
N GLN A 131 -3.16 -1.27 27.93
CA GLN A 131 -4.17 -0.25 28.26
C GLN A 131 -4.91 0.22 27.00
N VAL A 132 -4.18 0.53 25.92
CA VAL A 132 -4.78 0.97 24.65
C VAL A 132 -5.69 -0.11 24.05
N LEU A 133 -5.24 -1.37 24.02
CA LEU A 133 -6.03 -2.48 23.49
C LEU A 133 -7.28 -2.75 24.33
N GLU A 134 -7.19 -2.63 25.66
CA GLU A 134 -8.36 -2.71 26.55
C GLU A 134 -9.37 -1.60 26.28
N ARG A 135 -8.91 -0.36 26.01
CA ARG A 135 -9.80 0.75 25.64
C ARG A 135 -10.53 0.49 24.33
N LEU A 136 -9.84 -0.09 23.34
CA LEU A 136 -10.46 -0.49 22.08
C LEU A 136 -11.54 -1.58 22.31
N GLU A 137 -11.26 -2.58 23.14
CA GLU A 137 -12.24 -3.62 23.48
C GLU A 137 -13.47 -3.07 24.19
N ARG A 138 -13.29 -2.08 25.08
CA ARG A 138 -14.40 -1.35 25.71
C ARG A 138 -15.25 -0.54 24.71
N MET A 139 -14.70 -0.21 23.54
CA MET A 139 -15.46 0.37 22.43
C MET A 139 -16.14 -0.69 21.54
N GLY A 140 -16.02 -1.97 21.87
CA GLY A 140 -16.47 -3.08 21.02
C GLY A 140 -15.57 -3.33 19.81
N ILE A 141 -14.36 -2.77 19.80
CA ILE A 141 -13.37 -3.00 18.73
C ILE A 141 -12.53 -4.21 19.14
N ASN A 142 -12.53 -5.26 18.32
CA ASN A 142 -11.67 -6.42 18.53
C ASN A 142 -10.19 -6.00 18.40
N ALA A 143 -9.49 -6.01 19.53
CA ALA A 143 -8.08 -5.63 19.64
C ALA A 143 -7.16 -6.85 19.81
N SER A 144 -7.60 -8.03 19.35
CA SER A 144 -6.74 -9.21 19.24
C SER A 144 -5.73 -9.03 18.11
N ILE A 145 -4.53 -9.58 18.31
CA ILE A 145 -3.47 -9.53 17.30
C ILE A 145 -3.85 -10.50 16.17
N ALA A 146 -3.81 -10.01 14.93
CA ALA A 146 -4.03 -10.84 13.75
C ALA A 146 -2.97 -11.96 13.68
N THR A 147 -3.44 -13.19 13.51
CA THR A 147 -2.59 -14.38 13.39
C THR A 147 -2.11 -14.59 11.94
N PRO A 148 -1.05 -15.38 11.70
CA PRO A 148 -0.68 -15.79 10.33
C PRO A 148 -1.83 -16.42 9.56
N GLN A 149 -2.71 -17.17 10.24
CA GLN A 149 -3.92 -17.74 9.66
C GLN A 149 -4.92 -16.67 9.19
N ASP A 150 -5.05 -15.55 9.93
CA ASP A 150 -5.89 -14.43 9.50
C ASP A 150 -5.36 -13.78 8.22
N ALA A 151 -4.03 -13.62 8.13
CA ALA A 151 -3.39 -13.09 6.92
C ALA A 151 -3.61 -14.01 5.72
N GLU A 152 -3.51 -15.33 5.92
CA GLU A 152 -3.74 -16.31 4.87
C GLU A 152 -5.19 -16.41 4.42
N LEU A 153 -6.14 -16.42 5.35
CA LEU A 153 -7.56 -16.33 5.00
C LEU A 153 -7.83 -15.07 4.18
N LEU A 154 -7.37 -13.91 4.65
CA LEU A 154 -7.53 -12.66 3.93
C LEU A 154 -6.91 -12.74 2.52
N TYR A 155 -5.71 -13.31 2.40
CA TYR A 155 -5.01 -13.50 1.14
C TYR A 155 -5.81 -14.33 0.13
N LEU A 156 -6.28 -15.52 0.55
CA LEU A 156 -7.06 -16.43 -0.31
C LEU A 156 -8.40 -15.82 -0.74
N HIS A 157 -9.07 -15.10 0.18
CA HIS A 157 -10.29 -14.35 -0.13
C HIS A 157 -10.04 -13.17 -1.07
N LYS A 158 -8.94 -12.43 -0.87
CA LYS A 158 -8.55 -11.32 -1.73
C LYS A 158 -8.27 -11.81 -3.15
N GLN A 159 -7.68 -12.99 -3.31
CA GLN A 159 -7.47 -13.60 -4.62
C GLN A 159 -8.82 -13.86 -5.31
N ALA A 160 -9.79 -14.40 -4.56
CA ALA A 160 -11.13 -14.64 -5.09
C ALA A 160 -11.80 -13.33 -5.51
N TYR A 161 -11.68 -12.27 -4.69
CA TYR A 161 -12.20 -10.94 -5.00
C TYR A 161 -11.56 -10.32 -6.25
N VAL A 162 -10.22 -10.35 -6.36
CA VAL A 162 -9.47 -9.79 -7.49
C VAL A 162 -9.92 -10.43 -8.81
N LEU A 163 -10.13 -11.74 -8.79
CA LEU A 163 -10.57 -12.53 -9.95
C LEU A 163 -12.10 -12.62 -10.09
N LYS A 164 -12.85 -11.96 -9.21
CA LYS A 164 -14.33 -12.01 -9.14
C LYS A 164 -14.90 -13.44 -8.98
N ILE A 165 -14.11 -14.35 -8.44
CA ILE A 165 -14.48 -15.76 -8.18
C ILE A 165 -15.30 -15.90 -6.89
N ASP A 166 -15.19 -14.96 -5.96
CA ASP A 166 -15.96 -14.94 -4.72
C ASP A 166 -17.49 -14.86 -4.94
N THR A 167 -17.95 -14.47 -6.14
CA THR A 167 -19.36 -14.52 -6.56
C THR A 167 -19.75 -15.78 -7.31
N SER A 168 -18.81 -16.70 -7.55
CA SER A 168 -19.13 -17.97 -8.21
C SER A 168 -19.96 -18.87 -7.29
N ALA A 169 -20.87 -19.66 -7.89
CA ALA A 169 -21.72 -20.58 -7.13
C ALA A 169 -20.91 -21.61 -6.32
N GLU A 170 -19.80 -22.11 -6.88
CA GLU A 170 -18.89 -23.05 -6.20
C GLU A 170 -18.25 -22.41 -4.96
N TYR A 171 -17.69 -21.21 -5.10
CA TYR A 171 -17.06 -20.50 -3.97
C TYR A 171 -18.07 -20.18 -2.87
N GLN A 172 -19.24 -19.64 -3.24
CA GLN A 172 -20.27 -19.31 -2.27
C GLN A 172 -20.84 -20.54 -1.57
N LYS A 173 -20.99 -21.66 -2.29
CA LYS A 173 -21.42 -22.93 -1.70
C LYS A 173 -20.41 -23.40 -0.65
N MET A 174 -19.12 -23.41 -1.00
CA MET A 174 -18.04 -23.77 -0.07
C MET A 174 -18.05 -22.89 1.18
N GLN A 175 -18.21 -21.57 1.03
CA GLN A 175 -18.27 -20.65 2.17
C GLN A 175 -19.48 -20.93 3.07
N ARG A 176 -20.68 -21.11 2.49
CA ARG A 176 -21.88 -21.46 3.26
C ARG A 176 -21.72 -22.77 4.02
N GLU A 177 -21.10 -23.78 3.42
CA GLU A 177 -20.83 -25.08 4.09
C GLU A 177 -19.83 -24.94 5.25
N LEU A 178 -18.83 -24.06 5.13
CA LEU A 178 -17.90 -23.75 6.21
C LEU A 178 -18.58 -22.98 7.34
N ASP A 179 -19.44 -22.02 7.01
CA ASP A 179 -20.17 -21.19 7.97
C ASP A 179 -21.20 -22.02 8.75
N ALA A 180 -21.96 -22.90 8.06
CA ALA A 180 -23.02 -23.71 8.66
C ALA A 180 -22.54 -24.66 9.78
N ARG A 181 -21.26 -25.03 9.76
CA ARG A 181 -20.63 -25.88 10.79
C ARG A 181 -19.59 -25.15 11.63
N SER A 182 -19.54 -23.83 11.53
CA SER A 182 -18.60 -22.99 12.28
C SER A 182 -17.14 -23.45 12.16
N ALA A 183 -16.73 -23.76 10.93
CA ALA A 183 -15.41 -24.32 10.63
C ALA A 183 -14.27 -23.45 11.20
N SER A 184 -13.24 -24.12 11.74
CA SER A 184 -12.05 -23.46 12.28
C SER A 184 -11.25 -22.72 11.18
N LYS A 185 -10.31 -21.86 11.59
CA LYS A 185 -9.44 -21.15 10.64
C LYS A 185 -8.61 -22.13 9.80
N GLU A 186 -8.07 -23.16 10.44
CA GLU A 186 -7.26 -24.21 9.81
C GLU A 186 -8.05 -24.96 8.74
N GLU A 187 -9.31 -25.32 9.06
CA GLU A 187 -10.18 -25.98 8.12
C GLU A 187 -10.56 -25.07 6.94
N ARG A 188 -10.90 -23.81 7.21
CA ARG A 188 -11.21 -22.82 6.16
C ARG A 188 -10.02 -22.64 5.23
N ILE A 189 -8.81 -22.52 5.77
CA ILE A 189 -7.57 -22.43 5.00
C ILE A 189 -7.41 -23.67 4.13
N ALA A 190 -7.48 -24.87 4.70
CA ALA A 190 -7.30 -26.12 3.95
C ALA A 190 -8.30 -26.24 2.79
N ARG A 191 -9.56 -25.86 3.02
CA ARG A 191 -10.62 -25.89 1.98
C ARG A 191 -10.40 -24.84 0.90
N LEU A 192 -9.98 -23.63 1.28
CA LEU A 192 -9.65 -22.58 0.32
C LEU A 192 -8.41 -22.94 -0.51
N ARG A 193 -7.36 -23.52 0.10
CA ARG A 193 -6.20 -24.03 -0.64
C ARG A 193 -6.62 -25.08 -1.67
N GLY A 194 -7.38 -26.09 -1.24
CA GLY A 194 -7.90 -27.14 -2.13
C GLY A 194 -8.77 -26.61 -3.27
N PHE A 195 -9.58 -25.57 -3.01
CA PHE A 195 -10.35 -24.88 -4.06
C PHE A 195 -9.42 -24.28 -5.14
N TRP A 196 -8.35 -23.60 -4.73
CA TRP A 196 -7.39 -23.00 -5.65
C TRP A 196 -6.48 -24.01 -6.33
N GLU A 197 -6.03 -25.05 -5.63
CA GLU A 197 -5.24 -26.16 -6.19
C GLU A 197 -5.99 -26.82 -7.36
N LYS A 198 -7.26 -27.18 -7.14
CA LYS A 198 -8.14 -27.71 -8.19
C LYS A 198 -8.30 -26.73 -9.34
N ARG A 199 -8.49 -25.45 -9.04
CA ARG A 199 -8.75 -24.43 -10.07
C ARG A 199 -7.52 -24.12 -10.92
N LEU A 200 -6.34 -24.08 -10.31
CA LEU A 200 -5.07 -23.79 -10.98
C LEU A 200 -4.43 -25.06 -11.57
N GLY A 201 -4.94 -26.24 -11.23
CA GLY A 201 -4.39 -27.52 -11.71
C GLY A 201 -3.02 -27.82 -11.12
N VAL A 202 -2.77 -27.40 -9.88
CA VAL A 202 -1.49 -27.60 -9.19
C VAL A 202 -1.69 -28.44 -7.93
N PRO A 203 -0.70 -29.28 -7.55
CA PRO A 203 -0.83 -30.16 -6.39
C PRO A 203 -0.76 -29.42 -5.04
N ASP A 204 -0.06 -28.29 -4.97
CA ASP A 204 0.12 -27.49 -3.75
C ASP A 204 0.39 -26.03 -4.13
N ILE A 205 -0.57 -25.14 -3.83
CA ILE A 205 -0.41 -23.71 -4.14
C ILE A 205 0.64 -23.03 -3.26
N THR A 206 1.00 -23.60 -2.11
CA THR A 206 2.00 -23.01 -1.20
C THR A 206 3.42 -23.09 -1.76
N LYS A 207 3.62 -23.89 -2.81
CA LYS A 207 4.88 -24.00 -3.55
C LYS A 207 4.98 -23.06 -4.74
N LEU A 208 3.92 -22.31 -5.04
CA LEU A 208 3.96 -21.35 -6.15
C LEU A 208 4.86 -20.16 -5.76
N PRO A 209 5.71 -19.65 -6.67
CA PRO A 209 6.61 -18.52 -6.37
C PRO A 209 5.91 -17.26 -5.86
N GLY A 210 4.62 -17.08 -6.19
CA GLY A 210 3.82 -15.94 -5.74
C GLY A 210 3.07 -16.13 -4.44
N TYR A 211 3.10 -17.33 -3.83
CA TYR A 211 2.33 -17.63 -2.63
C TYR A 211 3.03 -17.11 -1.37
N ASP A 212 2.66 -15.89 -0.97
CA ASP A 212 3.11 -15.27 0.27
C ASP A 212 1.95 -14.53 0.96
N PRO A 213 1.24 -15.21 1.88
CA PRO A 213 0.16 -14.61 2.66
C PRO A 213 0.56 -13.38 3.46
N LEU A 214 1.79 -13.33 3.94
CA LEU A 214 2.30 -12.21 4.72
C LEU A 214 2.72 -11.06 3.82
N GLY A 215 3.03 -11.33 2.55
CA GLY A 215 3.39 -10.36 1.54
C GLY A 215 4.79 -9.77 1.72
N GLU A 216 5.25 -9.09 0.66
CA GLU A 216 6.58 -8.49 0.60
C GLU A 216 6.55 -7.01 1.01
N HIS A 217 7.53 -6.58 1.80
CA HIS A 217 7.78 -5.16 2.03
C HIS A 217 8.45 -4.54 0.81
N GLN A 218 8.15 -3.27 0.55
CA GLN A 218 8.84 -2.47 -0.47
C GLN A 218 10.35 -2.35 -0.18
N GLY A 219 11.15 -2.01 -1.20
CA GLY A 219 12.57 -1.71 -1.00
C GLY A 219 12.78 -0.56 -0.01
N LYS A 220 13.70 -0.71 0.94
CA LYS A 220 14.12 0.41 1.77
C LYS A 220 14.93 1.38 0.89
N TRP A 221 14.68 2.68 1.04
CA TRP A 221 15.21 3.67 0.08
C TRP A 221 16.72 3.91 0.23
N ASP A 222 17.24 3.88 1.45
CA ASP A 222 18.64 4.16 1.83
C ASP A 222 19.49 2.89 1.95
N ASP A 223 18.87 1.72 1.91
CA ASP A 223 19.56 0.43 1.89
C ASP A 223 18.85 -0.55 0.94
N PRO A 224 19.40 -0.74 -0.28
CA PRO A 224 18.88 -1.67 -1.28
C PRO A 224 18.72 -3.12 -0.82
N GLN A 225 19.43 -3.55 0.22
CA GLN A 225 19.36 -4.91 0.75
C GLN A 225 18.26 -5.08 1.80
N GLN A 226 17.73 -3.99 2.34
CA GLN A 226 16.67 -4.01 3.34
C GLN A 226 15.30 -3.77 2.70
N ARG A 227 14.28 -4.28 3.37
CA ARG A 227 12.87 -4.07 3.01
C ARG A 227 12.19 -3.24 4.08
N ALA A 228 11.43 -2.24 3.67
CA ALA A 228 10.71 -1.33 4.56
C ALA A 228 9.45 -0.79 3.88
N GLY A 229 8.72 0.09 4.56
CA GLY A 229 7.52 0.70 4.01
C GLY A 229 6.34 -0.27 3.92
N TRP A 230 5.43 0.00 2.99
CA TRP A 230 4.19 -0.74 2.85
C TRP A 230 4.43 -2.18 2.42
N ARG A 231 3.61 -3.08 2.97
CA ARG A 231 3.62 -4.50 2.67
C ARG A 231 2.55 -4.82 1.64
N CYS A 232 2.94 -5.52 0.59
CA CYS A 232 2.11 -5.81 -0.56
C CYS A 232 1.98 -7.32 -0.75
N GLN A 233 0.76 -7.82 -0.86
CA GLN A 233 0.50 -9.20 -1.25
C GLN A 233 0.45 -9.30 -2.77
N MET A 234 1.10 -10.33 -3.31
CA MET A 234 1.17 -10.61 -4.74
C MET A 234 0.24 -11.76 -5.11
N ARG A 235 -0.29 -11.72 -6.32
CA ARG A 235 -1.06 -12.80 -6.90
C ARG A 235 -0.21 -14.04 -7.10
N PHE A 236 -0.77 -15.19 -6.72
CA PHE A 236 -0.14 -16.49 -6.89
C PHE A 236 -0.59 -17.23 -8.15
N ASP A 237 -1.69 -16.80 -8.79
CA ASP A 237 -2.19 -17.40 -10.03
C ASP A 237 -1.44 -16.97 -11.29
N ILE A 238 -0.64 -15.91 -11.21
CA ILE A 238 0.22 -15.39 -12.28
C ILE A 238 1.62 -15.19 -11.71
N SER A 239 2.64 -15.68 -12.41
CA SER A 239 4.06 -15.51 -12.07
C SER A 239 4.72 -14.33 -12.80
N ASP A 240 5.94 -13.95 -12.39
CA ASP A 240 6.72 -12.96 -13.13
C ASP A 240 7.10 -13.53 -14.52
N GLU A 241 7.37 -14.83 -14.60
CA GLU A 241 7.68 -15.55 -15.84
C GLU A 241 6.50 -15.54 -16.82
N ASP A 242 5.26 -15.68 -16.35
CA ASP A 242 4.07 -15.57 -17.19
C ASP A 242 3.94 -14.15 -17.77
N LEU A 243 4.22 -13.12 -16.97
CA LEU A 243 4.21 -11.73 -17.43
C LEU A 243 5.32 -11.45 -18.45
N GLU A 244 6.52 -11.99 -18.26
CA GLU A 244 7.61 -11.86 -19.23
C GLU A 244 7.27 -12.56 -20.55
N ARG A 245 6.70 -13.76 -20.49
CA ARG A 245 6.30 -14.53 -21.67
C ARG A 245 5.16 -13.86 -22.43
N GLU A 246 4.13 -13.38 -21.74
CA GLU A 246 2.88 -12.96 -22.38
C GLU A 246 2.79 -11.45 -22.64
N MET A 247 3.54 -10.64 -21.88
CA MET A 247 3.62 -9.19 -22.01
C MET A 247 5.07 -8.72 -22.22
N PRO A 248 5.82 -9.26 -23.19
CA PRO A 248 7.17 -8.79 -23.48
C PRO A 248 7.14 -7.32 -23.89
N GLY A 249 8.14 -6.56 -23.44
CA GLY A 249 8.23 -5.12 -23.76
C GLY A 249 7.12 -4.25 -23.16
N HIS A 250 6.33 -4.72 -22.20
CA HIS A 250 5.34 -3.91 -21.48
C HIS A 250 5.85 -3.48 -20.11
N ALA A 251 5.36 -2.34 -19.63
CA ALA A 251 5.67 -1.77 -18.34
C ALA A 251 4.49 -0.95 -17.80
N VAL A 252 4.60 -0.55 -16.54
CA VAL A 252 3.67 0.32 -15.84
C VAL A 252 4.19 1.74 -15.92
N TYR A 253 3.52 2.60 -16.67
CA TYR A 253 3.98 3.94 -17.03
C TYR A 253 3.35 5.04 -16.18
N HIS A 254 4.17 5.98 -15.72
CA HIS A 254 3.76 7.22 -15.08
C HIS A 254 4.32 8.43 -15.84
N ARG A 255 3.43 9.37 -16.15
CA ARG A 255 3.78 10.67 -16.73
C ARG A 255 3.84 11.72 -15.64
N LEU A 256 4.89 12.53 -15.61
CA LEU A 256 4.89 13.76 -14.82
C LEU A 256 3.89 14.75 -15.41
N THR A 257 3.00 15.27 -14.58
CA THR A 257 1.87 16.12 -15.01
C THR A 257 2.03 17.58 -14.64
N ASP A 258 3.08 17.91 -13.90
CA ASP A 258 3.49 19.29 -13.64
C ASP A 258 4.53 19.74 -14.68
N ASP A 259 4.78 21.05 -14.74
CA ASP A 259 5.87 21.63 -15.55
C ASP A 259 7.27 21.29 -14.99
N SER A 260 7.38 20.31 -14.06
CA SER A 260 8.66 19.90 -13.50
C SER A 260 9.51 19.23 -14.59
N SER A 261 10.79 19.57 -14.62
CA SER A 261 11.73 18.85 -15.46
C SER A 261 11.98 17.47 -14.83
N LEU A 262 11.94 16.42 -15.65
CA LEU A 262 12.20 15.05 -15.20
C LEU A 262 13.53 14.92 -14.42
N PRO A 263 14.65 15.58 -14.79
CA PRO A 263 15.86 15.57 -13.97
C PRO A 263 15.66 16.14 -12.56
N LYS A 264 14.96 17.28 -12.43
CA LYS A 264 14.68 17.90 -11.13
C LYS A 264 13.80 16.99 -10.28
N PHE A 265 12.76 16.41 -10.89
CA PHE A 265 11.90 15.45 -10.21
C PHE A 265 12.68 14.24 -9.68
N ILE A 266 13.59 13.68 -10.48
CA ILE A 266 14.43 12.55 -10.04
C ILE A 266 15.32 12.95 -8.86
N ASP A 267 15.97 14.12 -8.92
CA ASP A 267 16.80 14.62 -7.81
C ASP A 267 16.00 14.78 -6.51
N GLU A 268 14.80 15.36 -6.59
CA GLU A 268 13.90 15.53 -5.45
C GLU A 268 13.38 14.19 -4.91
N LEU A 269 12.96 13.29 -5.80
CA LEU A 269 12.48 11.95 -5.45
C LEU A 269 13.54 11.17 -4.69
N LEU A 270 14.77 11.14 -5.19
CA LEU A 270 15.88 10.44 -4.55
C LEU A 270 16.27 11.09 -3.21
N GLY A 271 16.11 12.40 -3.06
CA GLY A 271 16.32 13.11 -1.79
C GLY A 271 15.19 12.93 -0.75
N THR A 272 14.03 12.39 -1.14
CA THR A 272 12.81 12.33 -0.29
C THR A 272 12.25 10.91 -0.15
N ASN A 273 13.14 9.94 0.10
CA ASN A 273 12.84 8.51 0.31
C ASN A 273 12.52 7.70 -0.96
N GLY A 274 12.80 8.20 -2.17
CA GLY A 274 12.80 7.41 -3.40
C GLY A 274 11.47 6.71 -3.69
N THR A 275 10.33 7.28 -3.31
CA THR A 275 9.03 6.60 -3.35
C THR A 275 7.98 7.44 -4.05
N MET A 276 7.30 6.84 -5.03
CA MET A 276 6.09 7.41 -5.62
C MET A 276 4.94 7.23 -4.64
N VAL A 277 4.31 8.33 -4.22
CA VAL A 277 3.31 8.32 -3.15
C VAL A 277 1.96 8.88 -3.60
N SER A 278 0.89 8.31 -3.07
CA SER A 278 -0.48 8.79 -3.23
C SER A 278 -0.70 10.14 -2.53
N THR A 279 -1.80 10.82 -2.83
CA THR A 279 -2.13 12.12 -2.23
C THR A 279 -2.21 12.05 -0.69
N VAL A 280 -2.82 11.00 -0.13
CA VAL A 280 -2.86 10.84 1.34
C VAL A 280 -1.48 10.56 1.94
N GLU A 281 -0.62 9.84 1.21
CA GLU A 281 0.76 9.60 1.65
C GLU A 281 1.61 10.87 1.56
N LYS A 282 1.37 11.76 0.58
CA LYS A 282 1.97 13.10 0.54
C LYS A 282 1.60 13.89 1.80
N MET A 283 0.32 13.92 2.16
CA MET A 283 -0.14 14.56 3.40
C MET A 283 0.50 13.96 4.65
N ARG A 284 0.63 12.63 4.71
CA ARG A 284 1.29 11.91 5.81
C ARG A 284 2.77 12.26 5.91
N ALA A 285 3.47 12.35 4.78
CA ALA A 285 4.89 12.64 4.72
C ALA A 285 5.22 14.13 4.89
N GLY A 286 4.26 15.03 4.75
CA GLY A 286 4.52 16.47 4.74
C GLY A 286 4.97 17.01 3.38
N ILE A 287 4.60 16.31 2.31
CA ILE A 287 4.72 16.78 0.93
C ILE A 287 3.41 17.44 0.58
N ARG A 288 3.44 18.69 0.08
CA ARG A 288 2.21 19.39 -0.30
C ARG A 288 1.47 18.62 -1.41
N PRO A 289 0.18 18.28 -1.23
CA PRO A 289 -0.62 17.68 -2.29
C PRO A 289 -0.64 18.55 -3.56
N GLY A 290 -0.46 17.89 -4.71
CA GLY A 290 -0.45 18.52 -6.04
C GLY A 290 -0.72 17.47 -7.11
N GLY A 291 -0.90 17.92 -8.35
CA GLY A 291 -1.30 17.11 -9.51
C GLY A 291 -2.55 17.67 -10.21
N MET A 292 -3.03 16.97 -11.24
CA MET A 292 -4.12 17.47 -12.09
C MET A 292 -5.46 17.62 -11.36
N SER A 293 -5.85 16.68 -10.49
CA SER A 293 -7.19 16.70 -9.87
C SER A 293 -7.23 16.13 -8.44
N PRO A 294 -6.36 16.59 -7.52
CA PRO A 294 -6.21 15.97 -6.20
C PRO A 294 -7.47 16.10 -5.32
N VAL A 295 -8.39 17.02 -5.63
CA VAL A 295 -9.69 17.14 -4.94
C VAL A 295 -10.69 16.08 -5.42
N GLU A 296 -10.69 15.77 -6.71
CA GLU A 296 -11.54 14.70 -7.24
C GLU A 296 -11.07 13.35 -6.74
N ASP A 297 -9.75 13.13 -6.71
CA ASP A 297 -9.15 11.94 -6.12
C ASP A 297 -9.59 11.74 -4.65
N MET A 298 -9.73 12.81 -3.89
CA MET A 298 -10.23 12.75 -2.50
C MET A 298 -11.71 12.35 -2.45
N ASN A 299 -12.54 12.86 -3.36
CA ASN A 299 -13.97 12.52 -3.44
C ASN A 299 -14.22 11.08 -3.89
N THR A 300 -13.38 10.53 -4.78
CA THR A 300 -13.57 9.20 -5.37
C THR A 300 -12.85 8.08 -4.60
N GLY A 301 -11.94 8.45 -3.69
CA GLY A 301 -11.03 7.55 -3.00
C GLY A 301 -9.71 7.29 -3.73
N GLY A 302 -9.55 7.83 -4.95
CA GLY A 302 -8.32 7.75 -5.72
C GLY A 302 -7.10 8.36 -5.01
N ALA A 303 -7.31 9.30 -4.08
CA ALA A 303 -6.24 9.94 -3.32
C ALA A 303 -5.41 8.97 -2.46
N SER A 304 -5.94 7.77 -2.20
CA SER A 304 -5.23 6.70 -1.52
C SER A 304 -4.31 5.88 -2.44
N TYR A 305 -4.25 6.21 -3.72
CA TYR A 305 -3.51 5.45 -4.73
C TYR A 305 -2.52 6.30 -5.53
N PHE A 306 -1.47 5.63 -6.02
CA PHE A 306 -0.53 6.14 -7.01
C PHE A 306 -1.00 5.75 -8.42
N PHE A 307 -1.05 6.72 -9.33
CA PHE A 307 -1.65 6.57 -10.66
C PHE A 307 -0.61 6.27 -11.73
N THR A 308 -0.91 5.27 -12.56
CA THR A 308 -0.08 4.81 -13.67
C THR A 308 -0.97 4.31 -14.81
N ARG A 309 -0.36 3.82 -15.89
CA ARG A 309 -1.02 3.22 -17.05
C ARG A 309 -0.22 2.01 -17.52
N ILE A 310 -0.80 1.15 -18.36
CA ILE A 310 -0.03 0.04 -18.95
C ILE A 310 0.43 0.47 -20.33
N ARG A 311 1.74 0.51 -20.57
CA ARG A 311 2.33 0.93 -21.86
C ARG A 311 3.40 -0.03 -22.32
N LYS A 312 3.70 0.01 -23.62
CA LYS A 312 4.93 -0.58 -24.15
C LYS A 312 6.12 0.29 -23.75
N LEU A 313 7.25 -0.35 -23.51
CA LEU A 313 8.53 0.31 -23.30
C LEU A 313 8.91 1.15 -24.53
N PRO A 314 9.64 2.26 -24.37
CA PRO A 314 10.15 3.05 -25.48
C PRO A 314 10.97 2.22 -26.49
N GLY A 315 10.97 2.63 -27.76
CA GLY A 315 11.68 1.94 -28.84
C GLY A 315 11.05 0.59 -29.27
N GLN A 316 9.91 0.20 -28.71
CA GLN A 316 9.18 -1.01 -29.12
C GLN A 316 8.21 -0.70 -30.25
N ARG A 317 7.92 -1.68 -31.12
CA ARG A 317 6.93 -1.49 -32.19
C ARG A 317 5.56 -1.14 -31.61
N GLY A 318 5.07 0.07 -31.93
CA GLY A 318 3.80 0.61 -31.45
C GLY A 318 3.84 1.15 -30.01
N SER A 319 5.02 1.46 -29.46
CA SER A 319 5.12 2.33 -28.29
C SER A 319 4.90 3.80 -28.67
N SER A 320 4.54 4.61 -27.68
CA SER A 320 4.78 6.06 -27.76
C SER A 320 6.16 6.36 -27.18
N ASP A 321 6.85 7.34 -27.76
CA ASP A 321 8.14 7.85 -27.30
C ASP A 321 7.96 8.88 -26.17
N ASP A 322 6.94 8.66 -25.33
CA ASP A 322 6.56 9.57 -24.28
C ASP A 322 7.61 9.58 -23.15
N PRO A 323 8.13 10.76 -22.78
CA PRO A 323 9.00 10.88 -21.60
C PRO A 323 8.24 10.56 -20.32
N GLY A 324 8.89 9.86 -19.39
CA GLY A 324 8.33 9.52 -18.10
C GLY A 324 9.01 8.32 -17.45
N LEU A 325 8.31 7.73 -16.48
CA LEU A 325 8.80 6.63 -15.66
C LEU A 325 8.08 5.35 -16.04
N TYR A 326 8.82 4.31 -16.39
CA TYR A 326 8.30 2.98 -16.72
C TYR A 326 8.74 2.03 -15.62
N PHE A 327 7.81 1.60 -14.78
CA PHE A 327 8.00 0.61 -13.73
C PHE A 327 7.79 -0.81 -14.24
N LYS A 328 8.42 -1.78 -13.57
CA LYS A 328 8.32 -3.21 -13.85
C LYS A 328 6.87 -3.67 -13.83
N LYS A 329 6.48 -4.45 -14.85
CA LYS A 329 5.13 -5.01 -14.98
C LYS A 329 4.74 -5.99 -13.88
N ARG A 330 5.70 -6.52 -13.10
CA ARG A 330 5.40 -7.33 -11.90
C ARG A 330 4.44 -6.65 -10.95
N LEU A 331 4.43 -5.30 -10.91
CA LEU A 331 3.49 -4.53 -10.10
C LEU A 331 2.02 -4.88 -10.39
N LEU A 332 1.67 -5.32 -11.61
CA LEU A 332 0.31 -5.77 -11.96
C LEU A 332 -0.15 -6.99 -11.15
N ARG A 333 0.78 -7.76 -10.56
CA ARG A 333 0.48 -8.88 -9.66
C ARG A 333 0.10 -8.41 -8.25
N ARG A 334 0.35 -7.16 -7.87
CA ARG A 334 -0.06 -6.65 -6.57
C ARG A 334 -1.57 -6.77 -6.42
N MET A 335 -2.03 -7.40 -5.35
CA MET A 335 -3.46 -7.63 -5.15
C MET A 335 -4.24 -6.35 -4.78
N ASP A 336 -3.53 -5.29 -4.41
CA ASP A 336 -4.07 -3.94 -4.24
C ASP A 336 -3.94 -3.07 -5.49
N ALA A 337 -3.41 -3.60 -6.60
CA ALA A 337 -3.49 -2.96 -7.90
C ALA A 337 -4.93 -3.00 -8.44
N ILE A 338 -5.35 -1.91 -9.07
CA ILE A 338 -6.63 -1.82 -9.77
C ILE A 338 -6.38 -1.27 -11.15
N THR A 339 -6.82 -2.00 -12.18
CA THR A 339 -6.73 -1.55 -13.56
C THR A 339 -8.13 -1.35 -14.13
N TYR A 340 -8.36 -0.19 -14.74
CA TYR A 340 -9.57 0.17 -15.45
C TYR A 340 -9.29 0.40 -16.93
N GLY A 341 -10.31 0.16 -17.76
CA GLY A 341 -10.21 0.38 -19.20
C GLY A 341 -10.41 1.82 -19.68
N GLY A 342 -10.48 2.77 -18.74
CA GLY A 342 -10.63 4.20 -19.00
C GLY A 342 -10.47 4.97 -17.70
N ASP A 343 -10.43 6.30 -17.80
CA ASP A 343 -10.19 7.17 -16.65
C ASP A 343 -11.37 7.12 -15.68
N LYS A 344 -11.06 6.79 -14.43
CA LYS A 344 -12.03 6.70 -13.34
C LYS A 344 -11.63 7.57 -12.15
N TYR A 345 -10.61 8.43 -12.27
CA TYR A 345 -10.08 9.22 -11.16
C TYR A 345 -9.81 8.36 -9.91
N GLY A 346 -9.32 7.14 -10.11
CA GLY A 346 -9.05 6.19 -9.04
C GLY A 346 -10.28 5.73 -8.25
N ARG A 347 -11.50 5.84 -8.82
CA ARG A 347 -12.75 5.64 -8.09
C ARG A 347 -12.85 4.24 -7.48
N VAL A 348 -12.99 4.21 -6.16
CA VAL A 348 -13.16 2.99 -5.36
C VAL A 348 -14.48 2.93 -4.60
N THR A 349 -15.39 3.86 -4.87
CA THR A 349 -16.73 3.93 -4.23
C THR A 349 -17.69 2.87 -4.75
N GLY A 350 -18.52 2.31 -3.87
CA GLY A 350 -19.57 1.34 -4.21
C GLY A 350 -19.03 0.15 -5.00
N ASP A 351 -19.78 -0.32 -5.99
CA ASP A 351 -19.37 -1.48 -6.82
C ASP A 351 -18.44 -1.11 -8.00
N THR A 352 -17.88 0.10 -8.03
CA THR A 352 -17.12 0.58 -9.21
C THR A 352 -15.94 -0.34 -9.53
N VAL A 353 -15.13 -0.67 -8.51
CA VAL A 353 -13.98 -1.57 -8.64
C VAL A 353 -14.46 -2.91 -9.18
N ARG A 354 -15.49 -3.48 -8.56
CA ARG A 354 -16.05 -4.79 -8.88
C ARG A 354 -16.47 -4.89 -10.35
N LYS A 355 -17.21 -3.89 -10.83
CA LYS A 355 -17.77 -3.86 -12.19
C LYS A 355 -16.70 -3.61 -13.25
N ASN A 356 -15.76 -2.71 -12.97
CA ASN A 356 -14.88 -2.15 -14.01
C ASN A 356 -13.44 -2.68 -14.00
N ARG A 357 -13.00 -3.33 -12.91
CA ARG A 357 -11.63 -3.86 -12.80
C ARG A 357 -11.37 -4.89 -13.90
N ARG A 358 -10.20 -4.74 -14.51
CA ARG A 358 -9.50 -5.67 -15.40
C ARG A 358 -8.42 -6.40 -14.64
N SER A 359 -8.46 -7.72 -14.66
CA SER A 359 -7.61 -8.56 -13.80
C SER A 359 -6.78 -9.58 -14.58
N ASP A 360 -6.96 -9.73 -15.88
CA ASP A 360 -6.28 -10.79 -16.64
C ASP A 360 -5.27 -10.21 -17.62
N ILE A 361 -4.24 -10.99 -17.94
CA ILE A 361 -3.16 -10.60 -18.88
C ILE A 361 -3.74 -10.15 -20.23
N ALA A 362 -4.76 -10.86 -20.73
CA ALA A 362 -5.43 -10.52 -21.97
C ALA A 362 -6.05 -9.11 -21.94
N ASP A 363 -6.73 -8.75 -20.84
CA ASP A 363 -7.28 -7.41 -20.66
C ASP A 363 -6.15 -6.37 -20.64
N TRP A 364 -5.09 -6.60 -19.86
CA TRP A 364 -3.97 -5.67 -19.75
C TRP A 364 -3.27 -5.40 -21.09
N LYS A 365 -3.09 -6.44 -21.92
CA LYS A 365 -2.58 -6.31 -23.28
C LYS A 365 -3.51 -5.50 -24.17
N GLN A 366 -4.81 -5.74 -24.07
CA GLN A 366 -5.81 -4.97 -24.83
C GLN A 366 -5.80 -3.49 -24.44
N LEU A 367 -5.59 -3.17 -23.16
CA LEU A 367 -5.47 -1.78 -22.71
C LEU A 367 -4.22 -1.12 -23.27
N ALA A 368 -3.07 -1.79 -23.17
CA ALA A 368 -1.80 -1.28 -23.67
C ALA A 368 -1.84 -0.97 -25.18
N SER A 369 -2.57 -1.75 -25.98
CA SER A 369 -2.67 -1.55 -27.43
C SER A 369 -3.54 -0.36 -27.85
N ARG A 370 -4.44 0.13 -26.98
CA ARG A 370 -5.35 1.23 -27.31
C ARG A 370 -4.72 2.62 -27.20
N GLY A 371 -3.55 2.73 -26.56
CA GLY A 371 -2.88 4.02 -26.30
C GLY A 371 -3.73 5.03 -25.53
N GLY A 372 -4.82 4.58 -24.90
CA GLY A 372 -5.95 5.42 -24.46
C GLY A 372 -5.88 5.91 -23.01
N SER A 373 -7.04 6.20 -22.43
CA SER A 373 -7.21 6.74 -21.08
C SER A 373 -7.27 5.68 -19.97
N ASP A 374 -6.69 4.49 -20.18
CA ASP A 374 -6.62 3.47 -19.13
C ASP A 374 -5.95 4.01 -17.86
N GLU A 375 -6.29 3.37 -16.74
CA GLU A 375 -5.81 3.76 -15.43
C GLU A 375 -5.41 2.49 -14.67
N THR A 376 -4.18 2.44 -14.18
CA THR A 376 -3.72 1.41 -13.24
C THR A 376 -3.23 2.10 -11.98
N ILE A 377 -3.82 1.77 -10.84
CA ILE A 377 -3.56 2.44 -9.57
C ILE A 377 -3.05 1.46 -8.52
N PHE A 378 -2.12 1.91 -7.68
CA PHE A 378 -1.52 1.11 -6.59
C PHE A 378 -1.76 1.79 -5.25
N LYS A 379 -2.19 1.04 -4.24
CA LYS A 379 -2.50 1.64 -2.93
C LYS A 379 -1.21 2.15 -2.28
N HIS A 380 -1.32 3.34 -1.67
CA HIS A 380 -0.27 4.07 -0.95
C HIS A 380 0.94 4.49 -1.78
N SER A 381 1.76 3.55 -2.25
CA SER A 381 3.04 3.87 -2.85
C SER A 381 3.60 2.81 -3.77
N VAL A 382 4.60 3.21 -4.57
CA VAL A 382 5.54 2.35 -5.31
C VAL A 382 6.94 2.91 -5.11
N THR A 383 7.86 2.11 -4.56
CA THR A 383 9.27 2.48 -4.41
C THR A 383 9.97 2.51 -5.76
N PHE A 384 10.81 3.52 -5.97
CA PHE A 384 11.37 3.82 -7.29
C PHE A 384 12.49 2.85 -7.68
N LEU A 385 13.53 2.72 -6.86
CA LEU A 385 14.76 2.05 -7.25
C LEU A 385 14.61 0.55 -7.52
N ASP A 386 13.79 -0.16 -6.75
CA ASP A 386 13.55 -1.59 -6.92
C ASP A 386 12.53 -1.92 -8.03
N ASN A 387 11.65 -0.97 -8.37
CA ASN A 387 10.58 -1.17 -9.36
C ASN A 387 10.79 -0.44 -10.68
N ILE A 388 11.75 0.46 -10.83
CA ILE A 388 11.95 1.16 -12.11
C ILE A 388 12.46 0.19 -13.18
N GLU A 389 11.85 0.18 -14.35
CA GLU A 389 12.32 -0.55 -15.52
C GLU A 389 13.15 0.38 -16.42
N VAL A 390 12.58 1.53 -16.79
CA VAL A 390 13.19 2.54 -17.67
C VAL A 390 12.77 3.95 -17.25
N VAL A 391 13.69 4.91 -17.37
CA VAL A 391 13.41 6.36 -17.33
C VAL A 391 13.57 6.90 -18.74
N ALA A 392 12.47 7.29 -19.38
CA ALA A 392 12.46 7.84 -20.72
C ALA A 392 12.58 9.36 -20.68
N VAL A 393 13.58 9.92 -21.35
CA VAL A 393 13.84 11.37 -21.41
C VAL A 393 13.69 11.90 -22.84
N ARG A 394 13.53 13.22 -22.99
CA ARG A 394 13.28 13.83 -24.30
C ARG A 394 14.48 13.86 -25.24
N ASN A 395 15.70 13.93 -24.70
CA ASN A 395 16.92 14.12 -25.46
C ASN A 395 18.18 13.77 -24.64
N ALA A 396 19.33 13.76 -25.31
CA ALA A 396 20.63 13.42 -24.72
C ALA A 396 21.06 14.37 -23.57
N ALA A 397 20.66 15.65 -23.62
CA ALA A 397 20.96 16.60 -22.56
C ALA A 397 20.22 16.23 -21.26
N GLN A 398 18.91 15.95 -21.33
CA GLN A 398 18.16 15.46 -20.18
C GLN A 398 18.66 14.10 -19.69
N ARG A 399 19.08 13.22 -20.60
CA ARG A 399 19.67 11.92 -20.22
C ARG A 399 20.88 12.12 -19.31
N THR A 400 21.76 13.04 -19.69
CA THR A 400 22.96 13.37 -18.90
C THR A 400 22.57 13.92 -17.53
N GLN A 401 21.63 14.86 -17.47
CA GLN A 401 21.16 15.46 -16.21
C GLN A 401 20.49 14.44 -15.27
N VAL A 402 19.69 13.50 -15.80
CA VAL A 402 19.09 12.44 -14.99
C VAL A 402 20.19 11.53 -14.41
N ILE A 403 21.17 11.12 -15.22
CA ILE A 403 22.28 10.29 -14.75
C ILE A 403 23.09 11.02 -13.67
N GLU A 404 23.32 12.33 -13.83
CA GLU A 404 23.97 13.17 -12.82
C GLU A 404 23.16 13.25 -11.52
N ALA A 405 21.83 13.36 -11.59
CA ALA A 405 20.97 13.32 -10.40
C ALA A 405 21.14 12.01 -9.62
N PHE A 406 21.12 10.85 -10.29
CA PHE A 406 21.41 9.57 -9.62
C PHE A 406 22.80 9.55 -8.98
N ARG A 407 23.84 10.02 -9.69
CA ARG A 407 25.21 10.06 -9.18
C ARG A 407 25.38 10.98 -7.98
N LYS A 408 24.68 12.12 -7.95
CA LYS A 408 24.63 13.05 -6.80
C LYS A 408 24.15 12.36 -5.53
N HIS A 409 23.23 11.40 -5.66
CA HIS A 409 22.74 10.56 -4.56
C HIS A 409 23.56 9.28 -4.34
N GLY A 410 24.73 9.15 -4.98
CA GLY A 410 25.61 7.98 -4.83
C GLY A 410 25.14 6.72 -5.57
N ILE A 411 24.12 6.82 -6.42
CA ILE A 411 23.49 5.67 -7.07
C ILE A 411 24.06 5.53 -8.48
N THR A 412 24.81 4.43 -8.71
CA THR A 412 25.33 4.06 -10.03
C THR A 412 24.73 2.77 -10.57
N ARG A 413 24.13 1.96 -9.69
CA ARG A 413 23.42 0.71 -9.98
C ARG A 413 22.12 0.63 -9.21
N LEU A 414 21.13 0.01 -9.82
CA LEU A 414 19.87 -0.36 -9.19
C LEU A 414 20.07 -1.58 -8.28
N PRO A 415 19.13 -1.87 -7.34
CA PRO A 415 19.19 -3.06 -6.48
C PRO A 415 19.25 -4.39 -7.25
N ASP A 416 18.75 -4.43 -8.49
CA ASP A 416 18.82 -5.60 -9.37
C ASP A 416 20.13 -5.69 -10.19
N GLY A 417 21.11 -4.81 -9.91
CA GLY A 417 22.43 -4.81 -10.51
C GLY A 417 22.56 -4.03 -11.82
N ARG A 418 21.44 -3.62 -12.45
CA ARG A 418 21.47 -2.82 -13.68
C ARG A 418 22.12 -1.46 -13.44
N ARG A 419 22.93 -1.00 -14.39
CA ARG A 419 23.55 0.33 -14.35
C ARG A 419 22.49 1.40 -14.61
N VAL A 420 22.60 2.54 -13.93
CA VAL A 420 21.73 3.71 -14.18
C VAL A 420 21.81 4.14 -15.64
N GLU A 421 22.99 4.10 -16.28
CA GLU A 421 23.12 4.51 -17.68
C GLU A 421 22.31 3.63 -18.65
N ASN A 422 22.01 2.39 -18.26
CA ASN A 422 21.27 1.43 -19.09
C ASN A 422 19.76 1.60 -18.99
N ILE A 423 19.26 2.19 -17.90
CA ILE A 423 17.83 2.38 -17.68
C ILE A 423 17.35 3.77 -18.07
N VAL A 424 18.25 4.75 -18.25
CA VAL A 424 17.90 6.09 -18.76
C VAL A 424 18.05 6.12 -20.28
N VAL A 425 16.93 6.19 -20.99
CA VAL A 425 16.87 6.09 -22.46
C VAL A 425 16.37 7.38 -23.08
N VAL A 426 16.88 7.68 -24.28
CA VAL A 426 16.24 8.61 -25.21
C VAL A 426 15.48 7.72 -26.20
N PRO A 427 14.13 7.73 -26.19
CA PRO A 427 13.32 6.94 -27.10
C PRO A 427 13.67 7.13 -28.57
#